data_AF-A0A0D2IVN0-F1
#
_entry.id   AF-A0A0D2IVN0-F1
#
_cell.length_a   1.000
_cell.length_b   1.000
_cell.length_c   1.000
_cell.angle_alpha   90.00
_cell.angle_beta   90.00
_cell.angle_gamma   90.00
#
_symmetry.space_group_name_H-M   'P 1'
#
loop_
_entity.id
_entity.type
_entity.pdbx_description
1 polymer ?
#
loop_
_entity_poly.entity_id
_entity_poly.type
_entity_poly.pdbx_seq_one_letter_code
_entity_poly.pdbx_strand_id
1 'polypeptide(L)'
;MIAPTDRNRLYIGGGPGGGSTGPKVHEYIAQTLGLDWTCEFLRVKTAKDLMEIYRRPDFAGGLVTMPHKMTIIPLLDQVDDLVRILRACNIVYRAPNGALHGSNTDWVGIRDCLLARSPHHAPGRPAMVYGAGGASRAAVYALAADLACSEIYLVNRDDQEVVDLLADVTQYGSRQYSPQIRHVRSTAEAKDLRTPSYIVSTVPDFDAVTPGEIAAREILVEFLSRNDSPKGLLLDMCYHPVQTRNIKLAQQHGWRTILGYTVSAAQFAVQWRMWTGKRIEMDEVYRMTERIIREREALKANGGDA
;
A
#
# COMPACT_ATOMS: atom_id res chain seq x y z
N MET A 1 -24.64 -25.01 -5.56
CA MET A 1 -23.91 -23.88 -4.95
C MET A 1 -23.13 -24.44 -3.77
N ILE A 2 -21.82 -24.18 -3.69
CA ILE A 2 -21.00 -24.53 -2.53
C ILE A 2 -21.47 -23.69 -1.34
N ALA A 3 -21.60 -24.30 -0.15
CA ALA A 3 -22.00 -23.54 1.03
C ALA A 3 -20.93 -22.47 1.34
N PRO A 4 -21.28 -21.31 1.92
CA PRO A 4 -20.29 -20.32 2.33
C PRO A 4 -19.14 -20.90 3.19
N THR A 5 -19.39 -22.03 3.87
CA THR A 5 -18.46 -22.78 4.70
C THR A 5 -17.40 -23.56 3.94
N ASP A 6 -17.58 -23.85 2.64
CA ASP A 6 -16.64 -24.68 1.88
C ASP A 6 -15.76 -23.84 0.93
N ARG A 7 -15.80 -22.51 1.06
CA ARG A 7 -14.84 -21.59 0.42
C ARG A 7 -13.58 -21.53 1.26
N ASN A 8 -12.43 -21.84 0.67
CA ASN A 8 -11.16 -21.89 1.39
C ASN A 8 -9.94 -21.43 0.59
N ARG A 9 -10.14 -20.86 -0.61
CA ARG A 9 -9.03 -20.37 -1.44
C ARG A 9 -8.90 -18.86 -1.35
N LEU A 10 -7.75 -18.41 -0.85
CA LEU A 10 -7.29 -17.04 -0.93
C LEU A 10 -6.31 -16.87 -2.10
N TYR A 11 -6.33 -15.69 -2.71
CA TYR A 11 -5.46 -15.39 -3.84
C TYR A 11 -4.89 -13.98 -3.75
N ILE A 12 -3.62 -13.83 -4.04
CA ILE A 12 -2.97 -12.52 -4.20
C ILE A 12 -2.59 -12.36 -5.68
N GLY A 13 -3.21 -11.40 -6.35
CA GLY A 13 -3.15 -11.24 -7.79
C GLY A 13 -2.42 -9.99 -8.25
N GLY A 14 -1.39 -10.14 -9.07
CA GLY A 14 -0.69 -9.02 -9.71
C GLY A 14 0.66 -9.41 -10.31
N GLY A 15 1.51 -8.44 -10.63
CA GLY A 15 2.75 -8.71 -11.36
C GLY A 15 3.63 -7.48 -11.56
N PRO A 16 4.97 -7.62 -11.57
CA PRO A 16 5.74 -8.88 -11.46
C PRO A 16 6.12 -9.19 -10.00
N GLY A 17 5.17 -9.55 -9.14
CA GLY A 17 5.37 -9.81 -7.70
C GLY A 17 5.93 -11.19 -7.36
N GLY A 18 6.98 -11.64 -8.06
CA GLY A 18 7.64 -12.91 -7.75
C GLY A 18 8.13 -12.99 -6.30
N GLY A 19 7.75 -14.06 -5.58
CA GLY A 19 8.16 -14.28 -4.20
C GLY A 19 7.52 -13.28 -3.23
N SER A 20 6.21 -13.11 -3.26
CA SER A 20 5.51 -12.47 -2.14
C SER A 20 5.56 -13.39 -0.91
N THR A 21 5.84 -12.86 0.28
CA THR A 21 5.68 -13.59 1.55
C THR A 21 4.22 -13.64 2.01
N GLY A 22 3.35 -12.85 1.36
CA GLY A 22 1.92 -12.77 1.68
C GLY A 22 1.23 -14.12 1.79
N PRO A 23 1.36 -15.06 0.82
CA PRO A 23 0.71 -16.36 0.92
C PRO A 23 1.00 -17.12 2.20
N LYS A 24 2.28 -17.22 2.59
CA LYS A 24 2.70 -17.88 3.84
C LYS A 24 2.13 -17.20 5.08
N VAL A 25 2.05 -15.87 5.08
CA VAL A 25 1.46 -15.11 6.20
C VAL A 25 -0.05 -15.37 6.29
N HIS A 26 -0.77 -15.37 5.16
CA HIS A 26 -2.20 -15.67 5.17
C HIS A 26 -2.50 -17.11 5.60
N GLU A 27 -1.71 -18.09 5.17
CA GLU A 27 -1.87 -19.48 5.64
C GLU A 27 -1.65 -19.61 7.14
N TYR A 28 -0.66 -18.92 7.71
CA TYR A 28 -0.49 -18.88 9.16
C TYR A 28 -1.70 -18.27 9.87
N ILE A 29 -2.23 -17.15 9.35
CA ILE A 29 -3.42 -16.50 9.94
C ILE A 29 -4.64 -17.44 9.86
N ALA A 30 -4.81 -18.14 8.75
CA ALA A 30 -5.87 -19.15 8.59
C ALA A 30 -5.79 -20.21 9.69
N GLN A 31 -4.61 -20.81 9.88
CA GLN A 31 -4.36 -21.83 10.89
C GLN A 31 -4.64 -21.30 12.30
N THR A 32 -4.19 -20.07 12.60
CA THR A 32 -4.40 -19.40 13.89
C THR A 32 -5.90 -19.20 14.18
N LEU A 33 -6.70 -18.95 13.13
CA LEU A 33 -8.15 -18.79 13.23
C LEU A 33 -8.92 -20.11 13.18
N GLY A 34 -8.22 -21.26 13.13
CA GLY A 34 -8.81 -22.60 13.01
C GLY A 34 -9.50 -22.83 11.67
N LEU A 35 -8.98 -22.24 10.59
CA LEU A 35 -9.51 -22.33 9.24
C LEU A 35 -8.55 -23.10 8.33
N ASP A 36 -9.08 -24.02 7.54
CA ASP A 36 -8.32 -24.75 6.51
C ASP A 36 -8.28 -23.96 5.19
N TRP A 37 -7.85 -22.69 5.26
CA TRP A 37 -7.72 -21.82 4.09
C TRP A 37 -6.29 -21.81 3.57
N THR A 38 -6.15 -21.88 2.25
CA THR A 38 -4.85 -21.83 1.56
C THR A 38 -4.73 -20.55 0.77
N CYS A 39 -3.52 -20.04 0.57
CA CYS A 39 -3.30 -18.79 -0.17
C CYS A 39 -2.29 -18.98 -1.30
N GLU A 40 -2.61 -18.46 -2.48
CA GLU A 40 -1.75 -18.58 -3.66
C GLU A 40 -1.43 -17.19 -4.24
N PHE A 41 -0.17 -16.99 -4.68
CA PHE A 41 0.19 -15.81 -5.45
C PHE A 41 0.04 -16.07 -6.95
N LEU A 42 -0.77 -15.27 -7.61
CA LEU A 42 -1.08 -15.39 -9.04
C LEU A 42 -0.41 -14.28 -9.83
N ARG A 43 0.50 -14.67 -10.72
CA ARG A 43 1.01 -13.77 -11.75
C ARG A 43 0.01 -13.70 -12.90
N VAL A 44 -0.67 -12.57 -13.00
CA VAL A 44 -1.71 -12.34 -14.01
C VAL A 44 -1.35 -11.19 -14.94
N LYS A 45 -1.75 -11.30 -16.21
CA LYS A 45 -1.52 -10.24 -17.20
C LYS A 45 -2.59 -9.18 -17.12
N THR A 46 -3.82 -9.57 -16.82
CA THR A 46 -4.98 -8.66 -16.79
C THR A 46 -5.82 -8.84 -15.53
N ALA A 47 -6.61 -7.82 -15.19
CA ALA A 47 -7.61 -7.92 -14.14
C ALA A 47 -8.74 -8.93 -14.47
N LYS A 48 -8.98 -9.23 -15.76
CA LYS A 48 -9.96 -10.24 -16.18
C LYS A 48 -9.51 -11.65 -15.77
N ASP A 49 -8.22 -11.94 -15.90
CA ASP A 49 -7.64 -13.22 -15.47
C ASP A 49 -7.89 -13.46 -13.97
N LEU A 50 -7.81 -12.40 -13.14
CA LEU A 50 -8.15 -12.49 -11.71
C LEU A 50 -9.63 -12.78 -11.50
N MET A 51 -10.51 -12.13 -12.25
CA MET A 51 -11.95 -12.30 -12.11
C MET A 51 -12.42 -13.71 -12.49
N GLU A 52 -11.77 -14.36 -13.46
CA GLU A 52 -12.03 -15.76 -13.77
C GLU A 52 -11.77 -16.68 -12.57
N ILE A 53 -10.72 -16.38 -11.80
CA ILE A 53 -10.37 -17.13 -10.60
C ILE A 53 -11.29 -16.74 -9.44
N TYR A 54 -11.57 -15.46 -9.24
CA TYR A 54 -12.41 -14.97 -8.13
C TYR A 54 -13.87 -15.41 -8.27
N ARG A 55 -14.31 -15.74 -9.48
CA ARG A 55 -15.65 -16.30 -9.71
C ARG A 55 -15.77 -17.79 -9.40
N ARG A 56 -14.66 -18.50 -9.17
CA ARG A 56 -14.71 -19.93 -8.84
C ARG A 56 -15.47 -20.19 -7.53
N PRO A 57 -16.15 -21.35 -7.41
CA PRO A 57 -16.96 -21.66 -6.23
C PRO A 57 -16.19 -21.74 -4.90
N ASP A 58 -14.89 -22.07 -4.95
CA ASP A 58 -13.97 -22.23 -3.81
C ASP A 58 -13.32 -20.90 -3.36
N PHE A 59 -13.53 -19.81 -4.11
CA PHE A 59 -12.99 -18.49 -3.80
C PHE A 59 -13.55 -17.95 -2.48
N ALA A 60 -12.65 -17.78 -1.51
CA ALA A 60 -12.93 -17.20 -0.21
C ALA A 60 -12.65 -15.69 -0.15
N GLY A 61 -11.58 -15.24 -0.82
CA GLY A 61 -11.14 -13.85 -0.78
C GLY A 61 -9.93 -13.61 -1.67
N GLY A 62 -9.74 -12.36 -2.10
CA GLY A 62 -8.70 -11.99 -3.04
C GLY A 62 -8.05 -10.68 -2.67
N LEU A 63 -6.73 -10.60 -2.80
CA LEU A 63 -5.99 -9.34 -2.78
C LEU A 63 -5.56 -9.00 -4.19
N VAL A 64 -5.68 -7.72 -4.54
CA VAL A 64 -5.27 -7.19 -5.84
C VAL A 64 -4.09 -6.26 -5.60
N THR A 65 -2.99 -6.53 -6.28
CA THR A 65 -1.80 -5.67 -6.26
C THR A 65 -1.53 -5.06 -7.63
N MET A 66 -0.45 -4.28 -7.74
CA MET A 66 -0.03 -3.68 -8.99
C MET A 66 0.04 -4.71 -10.14
N PRO A 67 -0.34 -4.32 -11.37
CA PRO A 67 -0.89 -3.01 -11.76
C PRO A 67 -2.42 -2.94 -11.70
N HIS A 68 -3.10 -3.95 -11.12
CA HIS A 68 -4.53 -4.20 -11.37
C HIS A 68 -5.50 -3.52 -10.40
N LYS A 69 -5.00 -2.74 -9.42
CA LYS A 69 -5.85 -2.13 -8.38
C LYS A 69 -6.94 -1.20 -8.93
N MET A 70 -6.71 -0.56 -10.08
CA MET A 70 -7.68 0.32 -10.73
C MET A 70 -8.53 -0.45 -11.75
N THR A 71 -7.90 -1.32 -12.54
CA THR A 71 -8.54 -2.03 -13.65
C THR A 71 -9.49 -3.16 -13.20
N ILE A 72 -9.39 -3.61 -11.95
CA ILE A 72 -10.33 -4.57 -11.35
C ILE A 72 -11.70 -3.95 -11.03
N ILE A 73 -11.74 -2.65 -10.70
CA ILE A 73 -12.94 -1.93 -10.23
C ILE A 73 -14.15 -2.13 -11.16
N PRO A 74 -14.05 -1.89 -12.48
CA PRO A 74 -15.21 -2.04 -13.38
C PRO A 74 -15.66 -3.49 -13.58
N LEU A 75 -14.93 -4.47 -13.06
CA LEU A 75 -15.25 -5.90 -13.19
C LEU A 75 -15.98 -6.47 -11.96
N LEU A 76 -16.03 -5.71 -10.86
CA LEU A 76 -16.69 -6.08 -9.61
C LEU A 76 -18.18 -5.74 -9.65
N ASP A 77 -18.98 -6.52 -8.92
CA ASP A 77 -20.43 -6.31 -8.86
C ASP A 77 -20.76 -5.06 -8.05
N GLN A 78 -20.02 -4.83 -6.95
CA GLN A 78 -20.15 -3.64 -6.11
C GLN A 78 -18.79 -3.22 -5.55
N VAL A 79 -18.66 -1.94 -5.23
CA VAL A 79 -17.51 -1.39 -4.51
C VAL A 79 -18.02 -0.46 -3.40
N ASP A 80 -17.26 -0.36 -2.32
CA ASP A 80 -17.60 0.54 -1.22
C ASP A 80 -17.19 2.00 -1.49
N ASP A 81 -17.53 2.89 -0.57
CA ASP A 81 -17.19 4.31 -0.68
C ASP A 81 -15.68 4.55 -0.66
N LEU A 82 -14.91 3.72 0.04
CA LEU A 82 -13.45 3.81 0.05
C LEU A 82 -12.88 3.58 -1.34
N VAL A 83 -13.32 2.57 -2.08
CA VAL A 83 -12.86 2.37 -3.47
C VAL A 83 -13.34 3.49 -4.39
N ARG A 84 -14.54 4.03 -4.17
CA ARG A 84 -15.03 5.19 -4.95
C ARG A 84 -14.16 6.42 -4.74
N ILE A 85 -13.78 6.71 -3.50
CA ILE A 85 -12.92 7.85 -3.11
C ILE A 85 -11.49 7.62 -3.58
N LEU A 86 -10.93 6.44 -3.32
CA LEU A 86 -9.52 6.13 -3.54
C LEU A 86 -9.22 5.70 -4.97
N ARG A 87 -10.24 5.39 -5.78
CA ARG A 87 -10.11 4.90 -7.16
C ARG A 87 -9.19 3.69 -7.31
N ALA A 88 -9.03 2.92 -6.24
CA ALA A 88 -8.18 1.74 -6.18
C ALA A 88 -8.82 0.70 -5.26
N CYS A 89 -8.85 -0.54 -5.71
CA CYS A 89 -9.31 -1.71 -4.97
C CYS A 89 -8.13 -2.66 -4.74
N ASN A 90 -7.84 -3.00 -3.48
CA ASN A 90 -6.76 -3.94 -3.15
C ASN A 90 -7.27 -5.21 -2.45
N ILE A 91 -8.56 -5.28 -2.12
CA ILE A 91 -9.22 -6.45 -1.54
C ILE A 91 -10.57 -6.70 -2.20
N VAL A 92 -10.83 -7.97 -2.50
CA VAL A 92 -12.09 -8.50 -3.02
C VAL A 92 -12.60 -9.56 -2.04
N TYR A 93 -13.90 -9.53 -1.78
CA TYR A 93 -14.59 -10.50 -0.94
C TYR A 93 -15.95 -10.84 -1.55
N ARG A 94 -16.49 -12.00 -1.18
CA ARG A 94 -17.77 -12.48 -1.69
C ARG A 94 -18.87 -12.23 -0.68
N ALA A 95 -19.85 -11.41 -1.05
CA ALA A 95 -21.01 -11.11 -0.23
C ALA A 95 -21.93 -12.35 -0.04
N PRO A 96 -22.86 -12.34 0.94
CA PRO A 96 -23.77 -13.46 1.18
C PRO A 96 -24.63 -13.86 -0.02
N ASN A 97 -25.00 -12.89 -0.86
CA ASN A 97 -25.74 -13.10 -2.11
C ASN A 97 -24.86 -13.65 -3.26
N GLY A 98 -23.56 -13.88 -3.01
CA GLY A 98 -22.60 -14.38 -4.00
C GLY A 98 -21.89 -13.31 -4.83
N ALA A 99 -22.30 -12.03 -4.73
CA ALA A 99 -21.68 -10.93 -5.46
C ALA A 99 -20.23 -10.67 -4.99
N LEU A 100 -19.37 -10.26 -5.91
CA LEU A 100 -17.98 -9.89 -5.64
C LEU A 100 -17.89 -8.39 -5.33
N HIS A 101 -17.52 -8.08 -4.11
CA HIS A 101 -17.40 -6.72 -3.59
C HIS A 101 -15.92 -6.32 -3.47
N GLY A 102 -15.61 -5.07 -3.81
CA GLY A 102 -14.29 -4.47 -3.65
C GLY A 102 -14.20 -3.49 -2.50
N SER A 103 -13.03 -3.46 -1.85
CA SER A 103 -12.67 -2.43 -0.87
C SER A 103 -11.18 -2.07 -0.99
N ASN A 104 -10.70 -1.17 -0.13
CA ASN A 104 -9.32 -0.77 -0.04
C ASN A 104 -8.83 -0.75 1.42
N THR A 105 -7.72 -1.43 1.70
CA THR A 105 -7.06 -1.44 3.01
C THR A 105 -5.70 -0.75 3.03
N ASP A 106 -5.18 -0.26 1.90
CA ASP A 106 -3.85 0.39 1.88
C ASP A 106 -3.83 1.62 2.80
N TRP A 107 -4.89 2.42 2.79
CA TRP A 107 -4.98 3.68 3.54
C TRP A 107 -4.89 3.45 5.06
N VAL A 108 -5.58 2.43 5.57
CA VAL A 108 -5.56 2.10 7.00
C VAL A 108 -4.20 1.55 7.42
N GLY A 109 -3.55 0.76 6.57
CA GLY A 109 -2.18 0.31 6.82
C GLY A 109 -1.19 1.47 6.92
N ILE A 110 -1.29 2.44 6.01
CA ILE A 110 -0.46 3.66 6.01
C ILE A 110 -0.72 4.48 7.29
N ARG A 111 -1.99 4.77 7.57
CA ARG A 111 -2.42 5.55 8.73
C ARG A 111 -1.93 4.93 10.04
N ASP A 112 -2.24 3.67 10.26
CA ASP A 112 -1.97 2.99 11.54
C ASP A 112 -0.46 2.85 11.78
N CYS A 113 0.31 2.55 10.72
CA CYS A 113 1.77 2.50 10.82
C CYS A 113 2.39 3.86 11.16
N LEU A 114 1.92 4.95 10.51
CA LEU A 114 2.41 6.29 10.80
C LEU A 114 2.06 6.72 12.23
N LEU A 115 0.83 6.51 12.68
CA LEU A 115 0.38 6.85 14.03
C LEU A 115 1.14 6.05 15.10
N ALA A 116 1.39 4.76 14.87
CA ALA A 116 2.16 3.92 15.79
C ALA A 116 3.60 4.42 16.02
N ARG A 117 4.21 5.10 15.03
CA ARG A 117 5.57 5.66 15.13
C ARG A 117 5.60 7.18 15.37
N SER A 118 4.42 7.80 15.41
CA SER A 118 4.22 9.23 15.64
C SER A 118 2.96 9.45 16.50
N PRO A 119 2.94 9.00 17.77
CA PRO A 119 1.72 8.96 18.59
C PRO A 119 1.13 10.36 18.87
N HIS A 120 1.96 11.39 18.90
CA HIS A 120 1.49 12.78 19.04
C HIS A 120 0.99 13.39 17.73
N HIS A 121 1.16 12.67 16.62
CA HIS A 121 0.81 13.12 15.27
C HIS A 121 1.43 14.51 14.95
N ALA A 122 1.17 15.10 13.78
CA ALA A 122 1.74 16.39 13.40
C ALA A 122 0.74 17.18 12.54
N PRO A 123 -0.44 17.52 13.07
CA PRO A 123 -1.51 18.10 12.27
C PRO A 123 -1.10 19.49 11.78
N GLY A 124 -1.54 19.87 10.57
CA GLY A 124 -1.19 21.15 9.95
C GLY A 124 0.27 21.25 9.47
N ARG A 125 1.02 20.14 9.47
CA ARG A 125 2.33 20.04 8.81
C ARG A 125 2.15 19.49 7.40
N PRO A 126 3.06 19.82 6.47
CA PRO A 126 3.03 19.20 5.15
C PRO A 126 3.47 17.74 5.22
N ALA A 127 3.06 16.98 4.21
CA ALA A 127 3.52 15.62 3.95
C ALA A 127 3.92 15.48 2.47
N MET A 128 4.58 14.38 2.13
CA MET A 128 4.93 14.04 0.75
C MET A 128 4.40 12.66 0.38
N VAL A 129 3.91 12.54 -0.84
CA VAL A 129 3.68 11.26 -1.52
C VAL A 129 4.64 11.17 -2.69
N TYR A 130 5.48 10.13 -2.69
CA TYR A 130 6.45 9.85 -3.74
C TYR A 130 5.91 8.71 -4.62
N GLY A 131 5.46 9.04 -5.83
CA GLY A 131 4.71 8.20 -6.76
C GLY A 131 3.26 8.66 -6.96
N ALA A 132 2.60 8.20 -8.03
CA ALA A 132 1.21 8.58 -8.37
C ALA A 132 0.27 7.38 -8.70
N GLY A 133 0.59 6.18 -8.23
CA GLY A 133 -0.21 4.96 -8.44
C GLY A 133 -1.40 4.77 -7.49
N GLY A 134 -1.96 3.56 -7.46
CA GLY A 134 -3.11 3.23 -6.61
C GLY A 134 -2.84 3.37 -5.10
N ALA A 135 -1.64 3.00 -4.65
CA ALA A 135 -1.23 3.19 -3.25
C ALA A 135 -1.04 4.69 -2.90
N SER A 136 -0.71 5.53 -3.88
CA SER A 136 -0.54 6.98 -3.70
C SER A 136 -1.87 7.66 -3.35
N ARG A 137 -2.99 7.21 -3.96
CA ARG A 137 -4.34 7.70 -3.64
C ARG A 137 -4.73 7.38 -2.19
N ALA A 138 -4.41 6.15 -1.74
CA ALA A 138 -4.55 5.75 -0.34
C ALA A 138 -3.66 6.55 0.62
N ALA A 139 -2.42 6.86 0.20
CA ALA A 139 -1.51 7.71 0.97
C ALA A 139 -2.04 9.14 1.10
N VAL A 140 -2.54 9.73 0.01
CA VAL A 140 -3.15 11.07 0.02
C VAL A 140 -4.33 11.10 0.99
N TYR A 141 -5.21 10.10 0.91
CA TYR A 141 -6.36 10.01 1.81
C TYR A 141 -5.94 9.91 3.28
N ALA A 142 -5.04 8.98 3.62
CA ALA A 142 -4.57 8.83 5.00
C ALA A 142 -3.90 10.11 5.52
N LEU A 143 -3.02 10.73 4.72
CA LEU A 143 -2.29 11.94 5.10
C LEU A 143 -3.22 13.15 5.29
N ALA A 144 -4.20 13.33 4.41
CA ALA A 144 -5.12 14.48 4.46
C ALA A 144 -6.27 14.28 5.45
N ALA A 145 -7.00 13.17 5.35
CA ALA A 145 -8.25 12.96 6.08
C ALA A 145 -8.01 12.50 7.53
N ASP A 146 -7.11 11.54 7.74
CA ASP A 146 -6.86 10.98 9.07
C ASP A 146 -5.73 11.72 9.81
N LEU A 147 -4.71 12.16 9.07
CA LEU A 147 -3.51 12.81 9.58
C LEU A 147 -3.52 14.33 9.37
N ALA A 148 -4.63 14.95 8.95
CA ALA A 148 -4.81 16.40 8.91
C ALA A 148 -3.60 17.21 8.40
N CYS A 149 -2.86 16.69 7.41
CA CYS A 149 -1.67 17.35 6.87
C CYS A 149 -2.10 18.58 6.06
N SER A 150 -1.40 19.71 6.22
CA SER A 150 -1.84 20.99 5.64
C SER A 150 -1.77 21.02 4.12
N GLU A 151 -0.75 20.38 3.56
CA GLU A 151 -0.46 20.34 2.12
C GLU A 151 0.30 19.04 1.84
N ILE A 152 -0.01 18.40 0.71
CA ILE A 152 0.66 17.19 0.26
C ILE A 152 1.51 17.53 -0.96
N TYR A 153 2.82 17.35 -0.84
CA TYR A 153 3.75 17.41 -1.95
C TYR A 153 3.67 16.09 -2.72
N LEU A 154 3.17 16.17 -3.94
CA LEU A 154 3.14 15.03 -4.84
C LEU A 154 4.36 15.11 -5.75
N VAL A 155 5.17 14.05 -5.74
CA VAL A 155 6.38 13.94 -6.56
C VAL A 155 6.26 12.66 -7.38
N ASN A 156 6.27 12.77 -8.70
CA ASN A 156 6.22 11.63 -9.60
C ASN A 156 7.08 11.88 -10.83
N ARG A 157 7.50 10.81 -11.50
CA ARG A 157 8.28 10.89 -12.75
C ARG A 157 7.45 11.32 -13.96
N ASP A 158 6.13 11.13 -13.90
CA ASP A 158 5.20 11.29 -15.00
C ASP A 158 4.11 12.30 -14.61
N ASP A 159 4.02 13.39 -15.37
CA ASP A 159 3.06 14.48 -15.15
C ASP A 159 1.61 14.04 -15.41
N GLN A 160 1.37 13.14 -16.36
CA GLN A 160 0.02 12.67 -16.67
C GLN A 160 -0.52 11.80 -15.54
N GLU A 161 0.28 10.91 -14.95
CA GLU A 161 -0.13 10.14 -13.77
C GLU A 161 -0.49 11.05 -12.58
N VAL A 162 0.18 12.20 -12.45
CA VAL A 162 -0.14 13.22 -11.44
C VAL A 162 -1.48 13.88 -11.75
N VAL A 163 -1.72 14.28 -13.00
CA VAL A 163 -3.01 14.83 -13.44
C VAL A 163 -4.15 13.85 -13.15
N ASP A 164 -3.95 12.56 -13.47
CA ASP A 164 -4.96 11.51 -13.23
C ASP A 164 -5.24 11.33 -11.73
N LEU A 165 -4.20 11.32 -10.89
CA LEU A 165 -4.37 11.25 -9.44
C LEU A 165 -5.11 12.48 -8.91
N LEU A 166 -4.76 13.69 -9.36
CA LEU A 166 -5.44 14.92 -8.96
C LEU A 166 -6.91 14.92 -9.37
N ALA A 167 -7.23 14.43 -10.58
CA ALA A 167 -8.61 14.27 -11.02
C ALA A 167 -9.37 13.29 -10.11
N ASP A 168 -8.79 12.13 -9.81
CA ASP A 168 -9.40 11.10 -8.97
C ASP A 168 -9.73 11.60 -7.56
N VAL A 169 -8.78 12.26 -6.90
CA VAL A 169 -8.98 12.78 -5.52
C VAL A 169 -9.94 13.96 -5.47
N THR A 170 -10.10 14.70 -6.57
CA THR A 170 -11.03 15.84 -6.66
C THR A 170 -12.46 15.39 -6.99
N GLN A 171 -12.63 14.34 -7.79
CA GLN A 171 -13.92 13.94 -8.36
C GLN A 171 -14.86 13.24 -7.35
N TYR A 172 -14.38 12.83 -6.18
CA TYR A 172 -15.19 12.17 -5.13
C TYR A 172 -15.00 12.77 -3.74
N GLY A 173 -14.29 13.89 -3.62
CA GLY A 173 -14.32 14.67 -2.40
C GLY A 173 -15.76 15.11 -2.15
N SER A 174 -16.41 14.57 -1.12
CA SER A 174 -17.44 15.36 -0.45
C SER A 174 -16.78 16.70 -0.10
N ARG A 175 -17.54 17.81 -0.07
CA ARG A 175 -17.00 19.15 0.31
C ARG A 175 -16.19 19.15 1.63
N GLN A 176 -16.26 18.07 2.41
CA GLN A 176 -15.53 17.80 3.64
C GLN A 176 -14.06 17.40 3.44
N TYR A 177 -13.65 16.87 2.28
CA TYR A 177 -12.29 16.37 2.04
C TYR A 177 -11.76 16.84 0.68
N SER A 178 -11.15 18.04 0.65
CA SER A 178 -10.42 18.56 -0.50
C SER A 178 -8.96 18.77 -0.10
N PRO A 179 -8.08 17.77 -0.31
CA PRO A 179 -6.68 17.89 0.08
C PRO A 179 -6.00 19.00 -0.73
N GLN A 180 -5.21 19.85 -0.07
CA GLN A 180 -4.29 20.73 -0.80
C GLN A 180 -3.11 19.91 -1.30
N ILE A 181 -3.00 19.74 -2.61
CA ILE A 181 -1.94 18.96 -3.24
C ILE A 181 -1.13 19.87 -4.16
N ARG A 182 0.19 19.84 -4.01
CA ARG A 182 1.14 20.55 -4.88
C ARG A 182 2.01 19.54 -5.60
N HIS A 183 1.96 19.54 -6.93
CA HIS A 183 2.92 18.80 -7.74
C HIS A 183 4.28 19.54 -7.70
N VAL A 184 5.29 18.92 -7.10
CA VAL A 184 6.65 19.44 -7.03
C VAL A 184 7.48 18.79 -8.14
N ARG A 185 7.94 19.61 -9.09
CA ARG A 185 8.59 19.16 -10.33
C ARG A 185 10.10 19.33 -10.36
N SER A 186 10.65 20.11 -9.44
CA SER A 186 12.09 20.39 -9.40
C SER A 186 12.60 20.61 -7.99
N THR A 187 13.92 20.45 -7.82
CA THR A 187 14.60 20.79 -6.56
C THR A 187 14.54 22.29 -6.24
N ALA A 188 14.44 23.14 -7.27
CA ALA A 188 14.22 24.57 -7.09
C ALA A 188 12.87 24.86 -6.41
N GLU A 189 11.78 24.25 -6.90
CA GLU A 189 10.47 24.32 -6.23
C GLU A 189 10.53 23.74 -4.82
N ALA A 190 11.22 22.60 -4.65
CA ALA A 190 11.34 21.95 -3.35
C ALA A 190 11.99 22.87 -2.30
N LYS A 191 13.05 23.60 -2.65
CA LYS A 191 13.82 24.48 -1.73
C LYS A 191 12.97 25.52 -1.01
N ASP A 192 11.94 26.04 -1.67
CA ASP A 192 11.04 27.04 -1.09
C ASP A 192 9.91 26.44 -0.22
N LEU A 193 9.81 25.10 -0.17
CA LEU A 193 8.79 24.39 0.59
C LEU A 193 9.29 23.99 1.98
N ARG A 194 8.37 23.88 2.94
CA ARG A 194 8.68 23.39 4.28
C ARG A 194 8.99 21.89 4.24
N THR A 195 9.90 21.40 5.07
CA THR A 195 10.19 19.96 5.15
C THR A 195 8.93 19.16 5.58
N PRO A 196 8.53 18.11 4.85
CA PRO A 196 7.37 17.30 5.21
C PRO A 196 7.60 16.55 6.53
N SER A 197 6.54 16.36 7.32
CA SER A 197 6.58 15.56 8.55
C SER A 197 6.50 14.05 8.28
N TYR A 198 5.84 13.70 7.17
CA TYR A 198 5.67 12.32 6.70
C TYR A 198 6.01 12.26 5.20
N ILE A 199 6.75 11.23 4.80
CA ILE A 199 6.97 10.87 3.40
C ILE A 199 6.42 9.46 3.20
N VAL A 200 5.48 9.29 2.28
CA VAL A 200 4.96 7.97 1.88
C VAL A 200 5.48 7.66 0.47
N SER A 201 6.45 6.75 0.39
CA SER A 201 6.95 6.20 -0.86
C SER A 201 6.02 5.10 -1.36
N THR A 202 5.62 5.21 -2.62
CA THR A 202 4.74 4.26 -3.30
C THR A 202 5.35 3.71 -4.59
N VAL A 203 6.59 4.08 -4.87
CA VAL A 203 7.32 3.60 -6.04
C VAL A 203 7.94 2.22 -5.77
N PRO A 204 8.01 1.33 -6.77
CA PRO A 204 8.81 0.10 -6.66
C PRO A 204 10.30 0.40 -6.46
N ASP A 205 11.04 -0.57 -5.90
CA ASP A 205 12.49 -0.46 -5.72
C ASP A 205 13.24 -0.74 -7.03
N PHE A 206 13.47 0.30 -7.82
CA PHE A 206 14.32 0.26 -9.02
C PHE A 206 15.31 1.43 -9.03
N ASP A 207 16.34 1.32 -9.86
CA ASP A 207 17.24 2.43 -10.14
C ASP A 207 16.53 3.50 -10.97
N ALA A 208 16.73 4.78 -10.61
CA ALA A 208 16.23 5.88 -11.42
C ALA A 208 17.06 6.00 -12.70
N VAL A 209 16.43 5.77 -13.86
CA VAL A 209 17.15 5.73 -15.15
C VAL A 209 16.65 6.82 -16.09
N THR A 210 15.34 7.04 -16.13
CA THR A 210 14.77 8.09 -16.98
C THR A 210 14.97 9.48 -16.36
N PRO A 211 14.97 10.56 -17.18
CA PRO A 211 15.08 11.92 -16.66
C PRO A 211 14.04 12.26 -15.59
N GLY A 212 12.78 11.80 -15.77
CA GLY A 212 11.72 12.00 -14.78
C GLY A 212 11.97 11.24 -13.48
N GLU A 213 12.47 10.01 -13.54
CA GLU A 213 12.82 9.24 -12.33
C GLU A 213 13.99 9.87 -11.57
N ILE A 214 15.01 10.35 -12.30
CA ILE A 214 16.17 11.04 -11.73
C ILE A 214 15.72 12.34 -11.06
N ALA A 215 14.94 13.18 -11.74
CA ALA A 215 14.42 14.42 -11.17
C ALA A 215 13.56 14.17 -9.93
N ALA A 216 12.64 13.19 -9.98
CA ALA A 216 11.83 12.80 -8.84
C ALA A 216 12.69 12.32 -7.65
N ARG A 217 13.74 11.54 -7.93
CA ARG A 217 14.73 11.09 -6.93
C ARG A 217 15.49 12.26 -6.31
N GLU A 218 15.95 13.21 -7.11
CA GLU A 218 16.66 14.40 -6.63
C GLU A 218 15.77 15.26 -5.73
N ILE A 219 14.49 15.41 -6.05
CA ILE A 219 13.51 16.10 -5.18
C ILE A 219 13.37 15.39 -3.84
N LEU A 220 13.27 14.05 -3.83
CA LEU A 220 13.23 13.29 -2.58
C LEU A 220 14.51 13.52 -1.75
N VAL A 221 15.70 13.46 -2.37
CA VAL A 221 16.98 13.73 -1.70
C VAL A 221 17.05 15.15 -1.14
N GLU A 222 16.57 16.14 -1.89
CA GLU A 222 16.52 17.55 -1.48
C GLU A 222 15.76 17.70 -0.16
N PHE A 223 14.59 17.07 0.02
CA PHE A 223 13.89 17.10 1.30
C PHE A 223 14.57 16.26 2.39
N LEU A 224 15.10 15.08 2.05
CA LEU A 224 15.71 14.19 3.04
C LEU A 224 16.97 14.81 3.67
N SER A 225 17.79 15.50 2.85
CA SER A 225 19.11 16.00 3.22
C SER A 225 19.12 17.25 4.11
N ARG A 226 17.97 17.91 4.31
CA ARG A 226 17.88 19.18 5.06
C ARG A 226 18.20 19.04 6.53
N ASN A 227 19.13 19.85 7.04
CA ASN A 227 19.57 19.81 8.43
C ASN A 227 19.06 20.99 9.27
N ASP A 228 18.35 21.92 8.65
CA ASP A 228 17.75 23.12 9.26
C ASP A 228 16.36 22.85 9.87
N SER A 229 15.86 21.62 9.79
CA SER A 229 14.51 21.23 10.19
C SER A 229 14.48 19.82 10.80
N PRO A 230 13.56 19.54 11.75
CA PRO A 230 13.42 18.21 12.32
C PRO A 230 13.09 17.15 11.26
N LYS A 231 13.74 15.99 11.38
CA LYS A 231 13.48 14.83 10.51
C LYS A 231 12.12 14.20 10.83
N GLY A 232 11.41 13.80 9.78
CA GLY A 232 10.10 13.16 9.88
C GLY A 232 10.16 11.63 9.89
N LEU A 233 9.07 11.01 9.44
CA LEU A 233 9.01 9.58 9.12
C LEU A 233 8.98 9.37 7.61
N LEU A 234 9.77 8.42 7.10
CA LEU A 234 9.57 7.86 5.76
C LEU A 234 8.96 6.47 5.88
N LEU A 235 7.77 6.28 5.30
CA LEU A 235 7.13 4.98 5.12
C LEU A 235 7.25 4.58 3.67
N ASP A 236 7.78 3.40 3.40
CA ASP A 236 7.85 2.85 2.05
C ASP A 236 6.84 1.72 1.89
N MET A 237 5.95 1.83 0.91
CA MET A 237 4.99 0.77 0.58
C MET A 237 5.67 -0.42 -0.11
N CYS A 238 6.84 -0.20 -0.71
CA CYS A 238 7.62 -1.29 -1.26
C CYS A 238 8.21 -2.15 -0.12
N TYR A 239 8.00 -3.46 -0.21
CA TYR A 239 8.44 -4.43 0.81
C TYR A 239 9.46 -5.44 0.28
N HIS A 240 9.86 -5.32 -0.99
CA HIS A 240 10.87 -6.17 -1.61
C HIS A 240 11.85 -5.31 -2.41
N PRO A 241 13.13 -5.25 -2.00
CA PRO A 241 13.72 -5.86 -0.80
C PRO A 241 13.21 -5.21 0.50
N VAL A 242 13.50 -5.83 1.66
CA VAL A 242 13.13 -5.25 2.98
C VAL A 242 13.77 -3.88 3.20
N GLN A 243 15.03 -3.75 2.79
CA GLN A 243 15.79 -2.50 2.82
C GLN A 243 15.86 -1.93 1.41
N THR A 244 14.79 -1.23 1.01
CA THR A 244 14.73 -0.54 -0.29
C THR A 244 15.75 0.60 -0.36
N ARG A 245 16.02 1.08 -1.57
CA ARG A 245 16.84 2.27 -1.81
C ARG A 245 16.29 3.48 -1.07
N ASN A 246 14.97 3.63 -1.00
CA ASN A 246 14.32 4.77 -0.33
C ASN A 246 14.49 4.69 1.19
N ILE A 247 14.35 3.49 1.77
CA ILE A 247 14.57 3.26 3.19
C ILE A 247 16.03 3.55 3.56
N LYS A 248 16.99 3.02 2.80
CA LYS A 248 18.42 3.26 3.02
C LYS A 248 18.77 4.75 2.92
N LEU A 249 18.26 5.43 1.89
CA LEU A 249 18.48 6.86 1.68
C LEU A 249 17.92 7.70 2.82
N ALA A 250 16.71 7.41 3.29
CA ALA A 250 16.13 8.08 4.45
C ALA A 250 16.98 7.89 5.72
N GLN A 251 17.40 6.65 6.00
CA GLN A 251 18.24 6.34 7.16
C GLN A 251 19.59 7.06 7.10
N GLN A 252 20.23 7.12 5.93
CA GLN A 252 21.49 7.85 5.71
C GLN A 252 21.37 9.35 6.07
N HIS A 253 20.19 9.94 5.88
CA HIS A 253 19.90 11.32 6.24
C HIS A 253 19.21 11.48 7.61
N GLY A 254 19.22 10.44 8.46
CA GLY A 254 18.70 10.50 9.83
C GLY A 254 17.17 10.47 9.94
N TRP A 255 16.45 10.13 8.88
CA TRP A 255 15.01 9.91 8.96
C TRP A 255 14.69 8.57 9.62
N ARG A 256 13.67 8.56 10.46
CA ARG A 256 13.08 7.32 10.97
C ARG A 256 12.27 6.67 9.85
N THR A 257 12.36 5.35 9.73
CA THR A 257 11.73 4.61 8.63
C THR A 257 10.71 3.58 9.10
N ILE A 258 9.70 3.36 8.24
CA ILE A 258 8.69 2.31 8.36
C ILE A 258 8.80 1.43 7.10
N LEU A 259 9.02 0.13 7.30
CA LEU A 259 9.28 -0.84 6.24
C LEU A 259 7.96 -1.34 5.64
N GLY A 260 7.90 -1.59 4.32
CA GLY A 260 6.64 -1.92 3.66
C GLY A 260 5.92 -3.17 4.20
N TYR A 261 6.64 -4.15 4.74
CA TYR A 261 6.00 -5.31 5.33
C TYR A 261 5.20 -5.00 6.60
N THR A 262 5.55 -3.94 7.34
CA THR A 262 4.74 -3.53 8.51
C THR A 262 3.40 -3.01 8.03
N VAL A 263 3.39 -2.29 6.90
CA VAL A 263 2.17 -1.82 6.27
C VAL A 263 1.33 -3.00 5.79
N SER A 264 1.95 -4.02 5.19
CA SER A 264 1.25 -5.26 4.82
C SER A 264 0.63 -5.97 6.04
N ALA A 265 1.36 -6.11 7.14
CA ALA A 265 0.85 -6.74 8.37
C ALA A 265 -0.35 -6.00 8.96
N ALA A 266 -0.31 -4.67 9.01
CA ALA A 266 -1.45 -3.84 9.44
C ALA A 266 -2.71 -4.11 8.60
N GLN A 267 -2.53 -4.28 7.29
CA GLN A 267 -3.63 -4.57 6.38
C GLN A 267 -4.20 -5.98 6.57
N PHE A 268 -3.35 -6.99 6.77
CA PHE A 268 -3.79 -8.38 6.88
C PHE A 268 -4.84 -8.57 7.98
N ALA A 269 -4.68 -7.93 9.14
CA ALA A 269 -5.66 -8.01 10.22
C ALA A 269 -7.05 -7.47 9.79
N VAL A 270 -7.08 -6.36 9.04
CA VAL A 270 -8.32 -5.78 8.50
C VAL A 270 -8.92 -6.69 7.44
N GLN A 271 -8.11 -7.19 6.52
CA GLN A 271 -8.54 -8.06 5.42
C GLN A 271 -9.19 -9.35 5.94
N TRP A 272 -8.58 -10.00 6.93
CA TRP A 272 -9.13 -11.20 7.55
C TRP A 272 -10.46 -10.95 8.26
N ARG A 273 -10.60 -9.79 8.91
CA ARG A 273 -11.89 -9.38 9.47
C ARG A 273 -12.96 -9.17 8.40
N MET A 274 -12.59 -8.66 7.23
CA MET A 274 -13.52 -8.49 6.10
C MET A 274 -13.95 -9.84 5.51
N TRP A 275 -13.04 -10.80 5.39
CA TRP A 275 -13.38 -12.12 4.84
C TRP A 275 -14.15 -13.02 5.81
N THR A 276 -13.84 -12.97 7.11
CA THR A 276 -14.31 -13.98 8.07
C THR A 276 -15.14 -13.40 9.22
N GLY A 277 -15.11 -12.08 9.43
CA GLY A 277 -15.64 -11.43 10.62
C GLY A 277 -14.79 -11.65 11.89
N LYS A 278 -13.86 -12.61 11.88
CA LYS A 278 -12.97 -12.90 13.02
C LYS A 278 -11.90 -11.82 13.15
N ARG A 279 -11.45 -11.58 14.39
CA ARG A 279 -10.32 -10.69 14.68
C ARG A 279 -9.07 -11.51 14.95
N ILE A 280 -7.93 -10.97 14.57
CA ILE A 280 -6.61 -11.45 14.94
C ILE A 280 -5.84 -10.29 15.57
N GLU A 281 -5.07 -10.57 16.60
CA GLU A 281 -4.27 -9.56 17.29
C GLU A 281 -3.14 -9.05 16.39
N MET A 282 -3.03 -7.73 16.26
CA MET A 282 -2.13 -7.09 15.31
C MET A 282 -0.66 -7.44 15.60
N ASP A 283 -0.29 -7.48 16.89
CA ASP A 283 1.06 -7.83 17.34
C ASP A 283 1.46 -9.26 16.98
N GLU A 284 0.49 -10.17 16.89
CA GLU A 284 0.74 -11.53 16.41
C GLU A 284 1.04 -11.54 14.91
N VAL A 285 0.23 -10.83 14.12
CA VAL A 285 0.43 -10.70 12.67
C VAL A 285 1.78 -10.04 12.36
N TYR A 286 2.16 -9.00 13.11
CA TYR A 286 3.48 -8.36 12.96
C TYR A 286 4.63 -9.32 13.25
N ARG A 287 4.62 -9.98 14.42
CA ARG A 287 5.69 -10.92 14.80
C ARG A 287 5.85 -12.04 13.78
N MET A 288 4.74 -12.58 13.30
CA MET A 288 4.77 -13.63 12.29
C MET A 288 5.31 -13.15 10.94
N THR A 289 4.82 -12.00 10.48
CA THR A 289 5.26 -11.40 9.22
C THR A 289 6.76 -11.16 9.25
N GLU A 290 7.27 -10.60 10.36
CA GLU A 290 8.70 -10.39 10.56
C GLU A 290 9.49 -11.70 10.55
N ARG A 291 9.00 -12.75 11.23
CA ARG A 291 9.64 -14.07 11.24
C ARG A 291 9.77 -14.65 9.83
N ILE A 292 8.67 -14.70 9.07
CA ILE A 292 8.65 -15.24 7.70
C ILE A 292 9.61 -14.47 6.78
N ILE A 293 9.69 -13.16 6.96
CA ILE A 293 10.62 -12.32 6.19
C ILE A 293 12.07 -12.61 6.54
N ARG A 294 12.40 -12.71 7.84
CA ARG A 294 13.76 -13.04 8.29
C ARG A 294 14.22 -14.41 7.80
N GLU A 295 13.36 -15.42 7.91
CA GLU A 295 13.63 -16.77 7.39
C GLU A 295 13.93 -16.74 5.89
N ARG A 296 13.14 -15.99 5.13
CA ARG A 296 13.35 -15.84 3.70
C ARG A 296 14.67 -15.14 3.36
N GLU A 297 15.00 -14.05 4.04
CA GLU A 297 16.26 -13.34 3.80
C GLU A 297 17.47 -14.20 4.18
N ALA A 298 17.35 -15.03 5.23
CA ALA A 298 18.38 -16.02 5.59
C ALA A 298 18.54 -17.11 4.52
N LEU A 299 17.45 -17.62 3.94
CA LEU A 299 17.50 -18.60 2.85
C LEU A 299 18.20 -18.04 1.61
N LYS A 300 17.87 -16.80 1.22
CA LYS A 300 18.54 -16.11 0.10
C LYS A 300 20.03 -15.90 0.36
N ALA A 301 20.40 -15.50 1.58
CA ALA A 301 21.81 -15.29 1.95
C ALA A 301 22.63 -16.58 1.84
N ASN A 302 21.98 -17.74 2.01
CA ASN A 302 22.60 -19.06 1.92
C ASN A 302 22.52 -19.68 0.50
N GLY A 303 22.11 -18.92 -0.52
CA GLY A 303 22.04 -19.40 -1.90
C GLY A 303 20.88 -20.35 -2.20
N GLY A 304 19.88 -20.44 -1.33
CA GLY A 304 18.65 -21.20 -1.59
C GLY A 304 17.65 -20.41 -2.45
N ASP A 305 16.93 -21.10 -3.33
CA ASP A 305 15.76 -20.52 -4.01
C ASP A 305 14.64 -20.25 -2.99
N ALA A 306 14.11 -19.02 -2.98
CA ALA A 306 13.22 -18.47 -1.96
C ALA A 306 11.76 -18.31 -2.42
#